data_AF-A0A2D6SXP2-F1
#
_entry.id   AF-A0A2D6SXP2-F1
#
_cell.length_a   1.000
_cell.length_b   1.000
_cell.length_c   1.000
_cell.angle_alpha   90.00
_cell.angle_beta   90.00
_cell.angle_gamma   90.00
#
_symmetry.space_group_name_H-M   'P 1'
#
loop_
_entity.id
_entity.type
_entity.pdbx_description
1 polymer ?
#
loop_
_entity_poly.entity_id
_entity_poly.type
_entity_poly.pdbx_seq_one_letter_code
_entity_poly.pdbx_strand_id
1 'polypeptide(L)'
;MSHIVEINTEVRDAAAVRAACQRLKLEPPVHGTTKLFSGEATGTIVKLPGWKYPAVFDTESGQARYDNYAGRWGKQAQLDRFLQGYAVEKA
;
A
#
# COMPACT_ATOMS: atom_id res chain seq x y z
N MET A 1 -17.24 22.88 2.17
CA MET A 1 -16.00 23.47 1.62
C MET A 1 -14.84 22.70 2.25
N SER A 2 -14.39 21.62 1.60
CA SER A 2 -13.38 20.70 2.14
C SER A 2 -12.07 20.90 1.40
N HIS A 3 -11.08 21.45 2.09
CA HIS A 3 -9.69 21.35 1.67
C HIS A 3 -9.12 20.05 2.25
N ILE A 4 -9.51 18.91 1.69
CA ILE A 4 -8.79 17.67 1.95
C ILE A 4 -7.54 17.72 1.09
N VAL A 5 -6.39 17.83 1.73
CA VAL A 5 -5.10 17.62 1.07
C VAL A 5 -5.00 16.11 0.81
N GLU A 6 -5.37 15.68 -0.39
CA GLU A 6 -5.04 14.34 -0.88
C GLU A 6 -3.53 14.30 -1.13
N ILE A 7 -2.78 13.88 -0.12
CA ILE A 7 -1.39 13.49 -0.32
C ILE A 7 -1.43 12.16 -1.09
N ASN A 8 -1.44 12.25 -2.42
CA ASN A 8 -1.22 11.11 -3.30
C ASN A 8 0.26 10.70 -3.15
N THR A 9 0.58 9.96 -2.10
CA THR A 9 1.93 9.44 -1.89
C THR A 9 2.16 8.38 -2.96
N GLU A 10 2.81 8.78 -4.05
CA GLU A 10 3.17 7.87 -5.12
C GLU A 10 4.30 6.94 -4.65
N VAL A 11 3.98 5.65 -4.60
CA VAL A 11 4.91 4.61 -4.19
C VAL A 11 5.63 4.10 -5.45
N ARG A 12 6.79 4.68 -5.75
CA ARG A 12 7.59 4.37 -6.95
C ARG A 12 8.87 3.58 -6.70
N ASP A 13 9.25 3.42 -5.44
CA ASP A 13 10.52 2.80 -5.06
C ASP A 13 10.30 1.45 -4.39
N ALA A 14 10.64 0.38 -5.11
CA ALA A 14 10.50 -0.99 -4.60
C ALA A 14 11.43 -1.31 -3.42
N ALA A 15 12.60 -0.66 -3.32
CA ALA A 15 13.51 -0.84 -2.20
C ALA A 15 12.96 -0.19 -0.94
N ALA A 16 12.44 1.03 -1.03
CA ALA A 16 11.77 1.71 0.08
C ALA A 16 10.49 0.98 0.53
N VAL A 17 9.73 0.37 -0.39
CA VAL A 17 8.59 -0.52 -0.02
C VAL A 17 9.06 -1.70 0.82
N ARG A 18 10.15 -2.36 0.40
CA ARG A 18 10.72 -3.49 1.16
C ARG A 18 11.21 -3.05 2.54
N ALA A 19 11.90 -1.92 2.62
CA ALA A 19 12.37 -1.36 3.89
C ALA A 19 11.20 -0.99 4.82
N ALA A 20 10.13 -0.39 4.28
CA ALA A 20 8.93 -0.08 5.05
C ALA A 20 8.25 -1.34 5.61
N CYS A 21 8.16 -2.42 4.82
CA CYS A 21 7.67 -3.71 5.30
C CYS A 21 8.54 -4.25 6.45
N GLN A 22 9.87 -4.20 6.32
CA GLN A 22 10.79 -4.64 7.37
C GLN A 22 10.64 -3.83 8.66
N ARG A 23 10.59 -2.50 8.56
CA ARG A 23 10.38 -1.58 9.68
C ARG A 23 9.09 -1.88 10.44
N LEU A 24 8.03 -2.18 9.70
CA LEU A 24 6.70 -2.49 10.23
C LEU A 24 6.51 -3.96 10.60
N LYS A 25 7.55 -4.80 10.45
CA LYS A 25 7.51 -6.25 10.68
C LYS A 25 6.41 -6.96 9.88
N LEU A 26 6.17 -6.49 8.65
CA LEU A 26 5.25 -7.09 7.70
C LEU A 26 5.93 -8.21 6.91
N GLU A 27 5.13 -9.06 6.27
CA GLU A 27 5.64 -9.99 5.27
C GLU A 27 6.38 -9.20 4.16
N PRO A 28 7.49 -9.74 3.62
CA PRO A 28 8.18 -9.13 2.50
C PRO A 28 7.22 -8.89 1.33
N PRO A 29 7.32 -7.74 0.65
CA PRO A 29 6.47 -7.46 -0.49
C PRO A 29 6.79 -8.42 -1.64
N VAL A 30 5.76 -8.86 -2.35
CA VAL A 30 5.89 -9.77 -3.50
C VAL A 30 5.49 -9.02 -4.76
N HIS A 31 6.33 -9.05 -5.79
CA HIS A 31 5.96 -8.47 -7.09
C HIS A 31 5.15 -9.48 -7.90
N GLY A 32 3.99 -9.07 -8.43
CA GLY A 32 3.16 -9.90 -9.28
C GLY A 32 1.73 -9.38 -9.41
N THR A 33 0.85 -10.24 -9.93
CA THR A 33 -0.57 -9.95 -10.09
C THR A 33 -1.36 -10.64 -8.97
N THR A 34 -2.28 -9.92 -8.36
CA THR A 34 -3.20 -10.49 -7.36
C THR A 34 -4.61 -10.02 -7.57
N LYS A 35 -5.55 -10.86 -7.12
CA LYS A 35 -6.97 -10.60 -7.21
C LYS A 35 -7.44 -9.77 -6.02
N LEU A 36 -7.96 -8.60 -6.32
CA LEU A 36 -8.70 -7.75 -5.41
C LEU A 36 -10.21 -8.07 -5.49
N PHE A 37 -11.03 -7.36 -4.74
CA PHE A 37 -12.49 -7.53 -4.86
C PHE A 37 -12.99 -6.92 -6.18
N SER A 38 -12.45 -5.75 -6.54
CA SER A 38 -12.88 -4.97 -7.70
C SER A 38 -12.19 -5.37 -9.02
N GLY A 39 -11.36 -6.43 -9.02
CA GLY A 39 -10.62 -6.88 -10.20
C GLY A 39 -9.26 -7.50 -9.86
N GLU A 40 -8.31 -7.39 -10.78
CA GLU A 40 -6.92 -7.81 -10.57
C GLU A 40 -5.99 -6.61 -10.68
N ALA A 41 -4.91 -6.61 -9.91
CA ALA A 41 -3.91 -5.56 -9.93
C ALA A 41 -2.51 -6.17 -9.97
N THR A 42 -1.63 -5.57 -10.76
CA THR A 42 -0.24 -5.97 -10.93
C THR A 42 0.67 -4.92 -10.29
N GLY A 43 1.67 -5.36 -9.54
CA GLY A 43 2.65 -4.50 -8.93
C GLY A 43 3.26 -5.13 -7.68
N THR A 44 3.69 -4.28 -6.76
CA THR A 44 4.26 -4.68 -5.48
C THR A 44 3.16 -4.93 -4.46
N ILE A 45 2.92 -6.20 -4.14
CA ILE A 45 1.86 -6.67 -3.26
C ILE A 45 2.34 -6.61 -1.80
N VAL A 46 1.62 -5.87 -0.97
CA VAL A 46 1.86 -5.72 0.46
C VAL A 46 0.65 -6.20 1.24
N LYS A 47 0.86 -7.15 2.14
CA LYS A 47 -0.19 -7.61 3.07
C LYS A 47 -0.18 -6.76 4.33
N LEU A 48 -1.23 -5.95 4.49
CA LEU A 48 -1.40 -5.11 5.67
C LEU A 48 -2.09 -5.89 6.81
N PRO A 49 -1.76 -5.61 8.08
CA PRO A 49 -2.33 -6.34 9.22
C PRO A 49 -3.85 -6.18 9.31
N GLY A 50 -4.58 -7.29 9.37
CA GLY A 50 -6.04 -7.29 9.48
C GLY A 50 -6.76 -6.88 8.19
N TRP A 51 -6.05 -6.84 7.05
CA TRP A 51 -6.67 -6.62 5.75
C TRP A 51 -7.08 -7.94 5.10
N LYS A 52 -8.26 -7.94 4.47
CA LYS A 52 -8.78 -9.10 3.73
C LYS A 52 -8.12 -9.26 2.36
N TYR A 53 -7.87 -8.13 1.70
CA TYR A 53 -7.19 -8.07 0.41
C TYR A 53 -5.87 -7.31 0.57
N PRO A 54 -4.80 -7.70 -0.14
CA PRO A 54 -3.55 -6.97 -0.08
C PRO A 54 -3.68 -5.59 -0.73
N ALA A 55 -2.78 -4.68 -0.36
CA ALA A 55 -2.55 -3.46 -1.12
C ALA A 55 -1.52 -3.73 -2.21
N VAL A 56 -1.76 -3.23 -3.42
CA VAL A 56 -0.86 -3.38 -4.56
C VAL A 56 -0.35 -2.00 -4.95
N PHE A 57 0.95 -1.82 -4.96
CA PHE A 57 1.61 -0.58 -5.35
C PHE A 57 2.29 -0.78 -6.70
N ASP A 58 1.76 -0.10 -7.71
CA ASP A 58 2.39 -0.04 -9.02
C ASP A 58 3.49 1.01 -9.00
N THR A 59 4.74 0.55 -8.98
CA THR A 59 5.92 1.42 -8.91
C THR A 59 6.21 2.18 -10.20
N GLU A 60 5.67 1.70 -11.34
CA GLU A 60 5.83 2.37 -12.63
C GLU A 60 4.88 3.56 -12.74
N SER A 61 3.60 3.34 -12.45
CA SER A 61 2.59 4.41 -12.51
C SER A 61 2.49 5.24 -11.24
N GLY A 62 3.05 4.76 -10.12
CA GLY A 62 2.95 5.38 -8.79
C GLY A 62 1.60 5.17 -8.11
N GLN A 63 0.69 4.39 -8.71
CA GLN A 63 -0.67 4.20 -8.21
C GLN A 63 -0.75 3.09 -7.14
N ALA A 64 -1.54 3.33 -6.10
CA ALA A 64 -1.94 2.31 -5.15
C ALA A 64 -3.33 1.74 -5.51
N ARG A 65 -3.44 0.42 -5.57
CA ARG A 65 -4.69 -0.32 -5.79
C ARG A 65 -5.00 -1.18 -4.58
N TYR A 66 -6.15 -0.97 -3.96
CA TYR A 66 -6.55 -1.70 -2.77
C TYR A 66 -8.06 -1.61 -2.55
N ASP A 67 -8.63 -2.62 -1.89
CA ASP A 67 -10.05 -2.67 -1.53
C ASP A 67 -10.19 -2.83 -0.01
N ASN A 68 -10.50 -1.73 0.69
CA ASN A 68 -10.74 -1.78 2.13
C ASN A 68 -12.22 -1.64 2.53
N TYR A 69 -13.13 -1.47 1.54
CA TYR A 69 -14.58 -1.30 1.70
C TYR A 69 -14.96 -0.38 2.88
N ALA A 70 -14.62 0.90 2.76
CA ALA A 70 -14.82 1.92 3.81
C ALA A 70 -14.24 1.52 5.18
N GLY A 71 -13.12 0.78 5.18
CA GLY A 71 -12.45 0.29 6.37
C GLY A 71 -12.94 -1.06 6.91
N ARG A 72 -14.01 -1.65 6.35
CA ARG A 72 -14.56 -2.94 6.81
C ARG A 72 -13.65 -4.13 6.50
N TRP A 73 -12.80 -4.04 5.49
CA TRP A 73 -11.87 -5.10 5.08
C TRP A 73 -10.42 -4.77 5.39
N GLY A 74 -10.18 -3.75 6.19
CA GLY A 74 -8.85 -3.32 6.56
C GLY A 74 -8.89 -1.89 7.06
N LYS A 75 -8.31 -1.62 8.23
CA LYS A 75 -8.28 -0.27 8.77
C LYS A 75 -7.37 0.61 7.92
N GLN A 76 -7.89 1.75 7.46
CA GLN A 76 -7.13 2.76 6.71
C GLN A 76 -5.81 3.14 7.40
N ALA A 77 -5.83 3.23 8.74
CA ALA A 77 -4.65 3.53 9.55
C ALA A 77 -3.45 2.58 9.32
N GLN A 78 -3.67 1.33 8.88
CA GLN A 78 -2.57 0.43 8.53
C GLN A 78 -1.92 0.81 7.20
N LEU A 79 -2.71 1.28 6.23
CA LEU A 79 -2.19 1.83 4.99
C LEU A 79 -1.44 3.13 5.27
N ASP A 80 -2.02 4.02 6.07
CA ASP A 80 -1.38 5.30 6.43
C ASP A 80 -0.05 5.06 7.16
N ARG A 81 -0.01 4.10 8.09
CA ARG A 81 1.23 3.67 8.77
C ARG A 81 2.27 3.13 7.80
N PHE A 82 1.84 2.36 6.81
CA PHE A 82 2.72 1.88 5.75
C PHE A 82 3.29 3.04 4.92
N LEU A 83 2.45 3.98 4.47
CA LEU A 83 2.87 5.13 3.69
C LEU A 83 3.84 6.04 4.47
N GLN A 84 3.61 6.23 5.77
CA GLN A 84 4.56 6.93 6.64
C GLN A 84 5.91 6.21 6.73
N GLY A 85 5.89 4.87 6.89
CA GLY A 85 7.12 4.06 6.85
C GLY A 85 7.86 4.22 5.52
N TYR A 86 7.14 4.11 4.41
CA TYR A 86 7.69 4.31 3.07
C TYR A 86 8.31 5.69 2.87
N ALA A 87 7.63 6.75 3.31
CA ALA A 87 8.13 8.12 3.21
C ALA A 87 9.44 8.32 3.98
N VAL A 88 9.62 7.64 5.12
CA VAL A 88 10.87 7.67 5.90
C VAL A 88 11.99 6.94 5.17
N GLU A 89 11.72 5.78 4.56
CA GLU A 89 12.76 4.99 3.89
C GLU A 89 13.12 5.52 2.49
N LYS A 90 12.29 6.40 1.91
CA LYS A 90 12.56 7.08 0.63
C LYS A 90 13.42 8.35 0.79
N ALA A 91 13.38 8.98 1.97
CA ALA A 91 14.06 10.25 2.26
C ALA A 91 15.58 10.11 2.23
#